data_AF-A0A832UXR8-F1
#
_entry.id   AF-A0A832UXR8-F1
#
_cell.length_a   1.000
_cell.length_b   1.000
_cell.length_c   1.000
_cell.angle_alpha   90.00
_cell.angle_beta   90.00
_cell.angle_gamma   90.00
#
_symmetry.space_group_name_H-M   'P 1'
#
loop_
_entity.id
_entity.type
_entity.pdbx_description
1 polymer ?
#
loop_
_entity_poly.entity_id
_entity_poly.type
_entity_poly.pdbx_seq_one_letter_code
_entity_poly.pdbx_strand_id
1 'polypeptide(L)'
;MAIKYYSAPDIKRKISELIQNNGFHNVSAERIYCFRSKGSSSRRILARIWSFPKIWQQALYMEPRYVIEVLSERFDKLSPEKQDEVLIHE
;
A
#
# COMPACT_ATOMS: atom_id res chain seq x y z
N MET A 1 13.02 9.54 15.63
CA MET A 1 11.65 10.08 15.49
C MET A 1 10.70 8.91 15.31
N ALA A 2 9.51 8.95 15.92
CA ALA A 2 8.48 7.95 15.67
C ALA A 2 7.94 8.11 14.23
N ILE A 3 7.72 7.00 13.54
CA ILE A 3 7.08 7.00 12.23
C ILE A 3 5.61 7.39 12.40
N LYS A 4 5.15 8.33 11.57
CA LYS A 4 3.75 8.76 11.52
C LYS A 4 3.10 8.27 10.24
N TYR A 5 1.87 7.77 10.35
CA TYR A 5 1.10 7.27 9.21
C TYR A 5 -0.06 8.21 8.88
N TYR A 6 -0.29 8.42 7.59
CA TYR A 6 -1.33 9.29 7.05
C TYR A 6 -2.13 8.51 6.01
N SER A 7 -3.45 8.65 6.01
CA SER A 7 -4.27 8.04 4.96
C SER A 7 -3.84 8.56 3.58
N ALA A 8 -3.77 7.66 2.59
CA ALA A 8 -3.35 7.98 1.22
C ALA A 8 -4.44 7.59 0.20
N PRO A 9 -5.55 8.36 0.13
CA PRO A 9 -6.66 8.06 -0.79
C PRO A 9 -6.26 8.18 -2.27
N ASP A 10 -5.26 9.01 -2.57
CA ASP A 10 -4.63 9.13 -3.90
C ASP A 10 -4.04 7.79 -4.35
N ILE A 11 -3.30 7.14 -3.46
CA ILE A 11 -2.67 5.83 -3.71
C ILE A 11 -3.73 4.74 -3.80
N LYS A 12 -4.76 4.78 -2.95
CA LYS A 12 -5.89 3.84 -2.99
C LYS A 12 -6.60 3.85 -4.34
N ARG A 13 -6.87 5.04 -4.88
CA ARG A 13 -7.50 5.18 -6.21
C ARG A 13 -6.59 4.62 -7.30
N LYS A 14 -5.30 4.98 -7.29
CA LYS A 14 -4.30 4.46 -8.25
C LYS A 14 -4.20 2.93 -8.20
N ILE A 15 -4.14 2.32 -7.02
CA ILE A 15 -4.18 0.86 -6.85
C ILE A 15 -5.46 0.25 -7.42
N SER A 16 -6.61 0.89 -7.20
CA SER A 16 -7.89 0.40 -7.72
C SER A 16 -7.92 0.41 -9.25
N GLU A 17 -7.38 1.46 -9.88
CA GLU A 17 -7.21 1.56 -11.33
C GLU A 17 -6.24 0.49 -11.85
N LEU A 18 -5.09 0.31 -11.19
CA LEU A 18 -4.10 -0.70 -11.56
C LEU A 18 -4.65 -2.13 -11.47
N ILE A 19 -5.42 -2.46 -10.43
CA ILE A 19 -6.08 -3.77 -10.27
C ILE A 19 -7.03 -4.05 -11.42
N GLN A 20 -7.85 -3.06 -11.78
CA GLN A 20 -8.81 -3.18 -12.88
C GLN A 20 -8.11 -3.35 -14.23
N ASN A 21 -7.08 -2.55 -14.50
CA ASN A 21 -6.40 -2.53 -15.80
C ASN A 21 -5.51 -3.76 -16.03
N ASN A 22 -4.96 -4.37 -14.98
CA ASN A 22 -4.05 -5.51 -15.09
C ASN A 22 -4.74 -6.88 -14.87
N GLY A 23 -6.07 -6.92 -14.70
CA GLY A 23 -6.84 -8.17 -14.62
C GLY A 23 -6.63 -8.96 -13.32
N PHE A 24 -6.34 -8.29 -12.21
CA PHE A 24 -6.17 -8.94 -10.89
C PHE A 24 -7.52 -9.32 -10.26
N HIS A 25 -8.26 -10.22 -10.91
CA HIS A 25 -9.63 -10.60 -10.51
C HIS A 25 -9.72 -11.24 -9.11
N ASN A 26 -8.61 -11.82 -8.61
CA ASN A 26 -8.56 -12.46 -7.29
C ASN A 26 -8.27 -11.46 -6.15
N VAL A 27 -7.96 -10.20 -6.47
CA VAL A 27 -7.61 -9.16 -5.51
C VAL A 27 -8.76 -8.15 -5.43
N SER A 28 -9.45 -8.11 -4.29
CA SER A 28 -10.45 -7.08 -4.04
C SER A 28 -9.77 -5.82 -3.53
N ALA A 29 -9.85 -4.75 -4.31
CA ALA A 29 -9.33 -3.44 -3.94
C ALA A 29 -9.90 -2.98 -2.59
N GLU A 30 -11.14 -3.31 -2.25
CA GLU A 30 -11.79 -2.93 -0.98
C GLU A 30 -11.02 -3.41 0.25
N ARG A 31 -10.32 -4.54 0.15
CA ARG A 31 -9.53 -5.15 1.24
C ARG A 31 -8.11 -4.59 1.35
N ILE A 32 -7.73 -3.66 0.48
CA ILE A 32 -6.43 -2.98 0.48
C ILE A 32 -6.59 -1.58 1.09
N TYR A 33 -5.77 -1.24 2.07
CA TYR A 33 -5.74 0.10 2.66
C TYR A 33 -4.42 0.77 2.31
N CYS A 34 -4.44 2.06 2.02
CA CYS A 34 -3.24 2.77 1.59
C CYS A 34 -2.89 3.88 2.58
N PHE A 35 -1.64 3.87 3.01
CA PHE A 35 -1.08 4.85 3.93
C PHE A 35 0.24 5.38 3.41
N ARG A 36 0.55 6.61 3.82
CA ARG A 36 1.83 7.26 3.59
C ARG A 36 2.52 7.42 4.94
N SER A 37 3.78 7.01 5.04
CA SER A 37 4.56 7.19 6.25
C SER A 37 5.53 8.37 6.16
N LYS A 38 5.78 9.02 7.29
CA LYS A 38 6.80 10.07 7.47
C LYS A 38 7.64 9.82 8.70
N GLY A 39 8.92 10.19 8.64
CA GLY A 39 9.92 9.97 9.69
C GLY A 39 10.72 8.68 9.52
N SER A 40 10.61 7.99 8.38
CA SER A 40 11.33 6.74 8.13
C SER A 40 12.80 6.97 7.78
N SER A 41 13.71 6.31 8.51
CA SER A 41 15.15 6.34 8.24
C SER A 41 15.59 5.44 7.07
N SER A 42 14.69 4.56 6.58
CA SER A 42 15.00 3.57 5.54
C SER A 42 15.35 4.22 4.20
N ARG A 43 16.63 4.20 3.80
CA ARG A 43 17.12 4.95 2.63
C ARG A 43 16.73 4.40 1.25
N ARG A 44 16.41 3.11 1.14
CA ARG A 44 16.19 2.42 -0.14
C ARG A 44 14.77 1.90 -0.34
N ILE A 45 13.90 2.08 0.66
CA ILE A 45 12.53 1.57 0.62
C ILE A 45 11.63 2.67 0.08
N LEU A 46 10.83 2.34 -0.94
CA LEU A 46 9.87 3.24 -1.58
C LEU A 46 8.45 2.97 -1.09
N ALA A 47 8.07 1.70 -1.01
CA ALA A 47 6.80 1.24 -0.47
C ALA A 47 6.99 -0.09 0.28
N ARG A 48 5.93 -0.55 0.94
CA ARG A 48 5.82 -1.85 1.62
C ARG A 48 4.39 -2.35 1.55
N ILE A 49 4.23 -3.65 1.39
CA ILE A 49 2.98 -4.35 1.69
C ILE A 49 2.99 -5.01 3.07
N TRP A 50 1.88 -4.88 3.79
CA TRP A 50 1.62 -5.52 5.07
C TRP A 50 0.42 -6.45 4.92
N SER A 51 0.60 -7.72 5.27
CA SER A 51 -0.50 -8.69 5.35
C SER A 51 -1.12 -8.67 6.74
N PHE A 52 -2.46 -8.62 6.82
CA PHE A 52 -3.14 -8.76 8.10
C PHE A 52 -2.91 -10.18 8.67
N PRO A 53 -2.40 -10.35 9.90
CA PRO A 53 -2.00 -11.68 10.37
C PRO A 53 -3.17 -12.67 10.47
N LYS A 54 -2.91 -13.93 10.12
CA LYS A 54 -3.95 -14.98 10.03
C LYS A 54 -4.72 -15.22 11.33
N ILE A 55 -4.06 -15.15 12.49
CA ILE A 55 -4.73 -15.32 13.78
C ILE A 55 -5.79 -14.25 14.04
N TRP A 56 -5.53 -13.00 13.64
CA TRP A 56 -6.48 -11.89 13.78
C TRP A 56 -7.63 -11.99 12.78
N GLN A 57 -7.37 -12.49 11.57
CA GLN A 57 -8.42 -12.83 10.61
C GLN A 57 -9.43 -13.81 11.22
N GLN A 58 -8.96 -14.86 11.88
CA GLN A 58 -9.82 -15.86 12.52
C GLN A 58 -10.54 -15.30 13.76
N ALA A 59 -9.82 -14.59 14.62
CA ALA A 59 -10.39 -14.03 15.86
C ALA A 59 -11.51 -13.00 15.59
N LEU A 60 -11.40 -12.25 14.48
CA LEU A 60 -12.32 -11.18 14.12
C LEU A 60 -13.28 -11.54 12.98
N TYR A 61 -13.28 -12.78 12.49
CA TYR A 61 -14.07 -13.23 11.34
C TYR A 61 -13.88 -12.33 10.09
N MET A 62 -12.62 -12.01 9.83
CA MET A 62 -12.19 -11.05 8.83
C MET A 62 -11.49 -11.77 7.68
N GLU A 63 -11.90 -11.52 6.45
CA GLU A 63 -11.14 -11.93 5.26
C GLU A 63 -9.71 -11.34 5.20
N PRO A 64 -8.81 -11.90 4.37
CA PRO A 64 -7.48 -11.34 4.15
C PRO A 64 -7.54 -9.87 3.73
N ARG A 65 -6.77 -9.03 4.42
CA ARG A 65 -6.64 -7.61 4.17
C ARG A 65 -5.18 -7.20 4.13
N TYR A 66 -4.90 -6.15 3.37
CA TYR A 66 -3.55 -5.68 3.14
C TYR A 66 -3.44 -4.18 3.38
N VAL A 67 -2.27 -3.74 3.81
CA VAL A 67 -1.93 -2.32 3.83
C VAL A 67 -0.77 -2.10 2.88
N ILE A 68 -0.92 -1.17 1.93
CA ILE A 68 0.18 -0.64 1.14
C ILE A 68 0.63 0.65 1.80
N GLU A 69 1.88 0.69 2.27
CA GLU A 69 2.54 1.85 2.86
C GLU A 69 3.52 2.44 1.85
N VAL A 70 3.34 3.70 1.47
CA VAL A 70 4.34 4.46 0.69
C VAL A 70 5.17 5.37 1.60
N LEU A 71 6.49 5.42 1.41
CA LEU A 71 7.38 6.27 2.22
C LEU A 71 7.50 7.65 1.58
N SER A 72 6.87 8.66 2.19
CA SER A 72 6.70 10.00 1.62
C SER A 72 8.01 10.65 1.20
N GLU A 73 9.09 10.46 1.97
CA GLU A 73 10.38 11.10 1.71
C GLU A 73 11.01 10.71 0.36
N ARG A 74 10.55 9.62 -0.24
CA ARG A 74 11.11 9.05 -1.48
C ARG A 74 10.06 8.78 -2.53
N PHE A 75 8.96 8.12 -2.17
CA PHE A 75 7.91 7.74 -3.11
C PHE A 75 7.29 8.96 -3.80
N ASP A 76 7.05 10.04 -3.06
CA ASP A 76 6.39 11.24 -3.59
C ASP A 76 7.29 12.02 -4.58
N LYS A 77 8.58 11.70 -4.65
CA LYS A 77 9.55 12.32 -5.57
C LYS A 77 9.69 11.55 -6.89
N LEU A 78 9.07 10.38 -6.99
CA LEU A 78 9.12 9.55 -8.20
C LEU A 78 8.21 10.12 -9.29
N SER A 79 8.53 9.81 -10.55
CA SER A 79 7.59 10.08 -11.64
C SER A 79 6.34 9.20 -11.52
N PRO A 80 5.20 9.61 -12.10
CA PRO A 80 3.97 8.82 -12.06
C PRO A 80 4.14 7.37 -12.53
N GLU A 81 4.91 7.15 -13.59
CA GLU A 81 5.18 5.83 -14.15
C GLU A 81 5.97 4.97 -13.16
N LYS A 82 6.98 5.57 -12.50
CA LYS A 82 7.79 4.83 -11.52
C LYS A 82 7.00 4.55 -10.24
N GLN A 83 6.06 5.42 -9.87
CA GLN A 83 5.13 5.14 -8.78
C GLN A 83 4.24 3.94 -9.13
N ASP A 84 3.73 3.86 -10.35
CA ASP A 84 2.92 2.72 -10.80
C ASP A 84 3.72 1.42 -10.75
N GLU A 85 4.95 1.41 -11.27
CA GLU A 85 5.84 0.23 -11.18
C GLU A 85 6.05 -0.24 -9.73
N VAL A 86 6.30 0.69 -8.81
CA VAL A 86 6.49 0.37 -7.39
C VAL A 86 5.20 -0.18 -6.77
N LEU A 87 4.05 0.42 -7.08
CA LEU A 87 2.76 -0.02 -6.54
C LEU A 87 2.29 -1.36 -7.10
N ILE A 88 2.67 -1.72 -8.34
CA ILE A 88 2.38 -3.03 -8.93
C ILE A 88 3.27 -4.12 -8.31
N HIS A 89 4.50 -3.77 -7.90
CA HIS A 89 5.42 -4.72 -7.26
C HIS A 89 4.96 -5.16 -5.87
N GLU A 90 4.37 -4.24 -5.11
CA GLU A 90 3.83 -4.48 -3.77
C GLU A 90 2.45 -5.15 -3.79
#